data_AF-A0A7J8VGD6-F1
#
_entry.id   AF-A0A7J8VGD6-F1
#
_cell.length_a   1.000
_cell.length_b   1.000
_cell.length_c   1.000
_cell.angle_alpha   90.00
_cell.angle_beta   90.00
_cell.angle_gamma   90.00
#
_symmetry.space_group_name_H-M   'P 1'
#
loop_
_entity.id
_entity.type
_entity.pdbx_description
1 polymer ?
#
loop_
_entity_poly.entity_id
_entity_poly.type
_entity_poly.pdbx_seq_one_letter_code
_entity_poly.pdbx_strand_id
1 'polypeptide(L)' 'MGFKVGYLNELEKMLEKVLPHAMLKAKPNLESRIRALKMDWAIVYDMRSGKKIAAL' A
#
# COMPACT_ATOMS: atom_id res chain seq x y z
N MET A 1 5.57 -10.88 -6.68
CA MET A 1 5.47 -11.23 -5.25
C MET A 1 4.35 -10.43 -4.61
N GLY A 2 3.38 -11.11 -3.99
CA GLY A 2 2.29 -10.48 -3.24
C GLY A 2 2.49 -10.62 -1.74
N PHE A 3 1.80 -9.80 -0.94
CA PHE A 3 1.70 -10.04 0.49
C PHE A 3 0.96 -11.35 0.77
N LYS A 4 1.17 -11.93 1.96
CA LYS A 4 0.43 -13.12 2.40
C LYS A 4 -1.08 -12.84 2.41
N VAL A 5 -1.87 -13.88 2.15
CA VAL A 5 -3.34 -13.80 2.27
C VAL A 5 -3.70 -13.31 3.67
N GLY A 6 -4.65 -12.38 3.75
CA GLY A 6 -5.11 -11.80 5.03
C GLY A 6 -4.27 -10.63 5.56
N TYR A 7 -3.20 -10.21 4.88
CA TYR A 7 -2.34 -9.11 5.38
C TYR A 7 -3.11 -7.79 5.65
N LEU A 8 -4.12 -7.47 4.84
CA LEU A 8 -4.95 -6.28 5.04
C LEU A 8 -5.74 -6.34 6.34
N ASN A 9 -6.24 -7.52 6.72
CA ASN A 9 -7.00 -7.71 7.94
C ASN A 9 -6.09 -7.59 9.18
N GLU A 10 -4.85 -8.07 9.10
CA GLU A 10 -3.88 -7.85 10.17
C GLU A 10 -3.46 -6.39 10.29
N LEU A 11 -3.29 -5.71 9.15
CA LEU A 11 -3.01 -4.27 9.14
C LEU A 11 -4.17 -3.47 9.74
N GLU A 12 -5.42 -3.82 9.42
CA GLU A 12 -6.61 -3.22 10.03
C GLU A 12 -6.57 -3.37 11.56
N LYS A 13 -6.34 -4.58 12.09
CA LYS A 13 -6.25 -4.81 13.55
C LYS A 13 -5.13 -4.01 14.22
N MET A 14 -3.98 -3.86 13.55
CA MET A 14 -2.88 -3.04 14.07
C MET A 14 -3.26 -1.56 14.10
N LEU A 15 -3.92 -1.07 13.05
CA LEU A 15 -4.36 0.32 12.97
C LEU A 15 -5.50 0.62 13.94
N GLU A 16 -6.41 -0.31 14.20
CA GLU A 16 -7.44 -0.15 15.24
C GLU A 16 -6.82 0.00 16.64
N LYS A 17 -5.66 -0.61 16.90
CA LYS A 17 -4.95 -0.44 18.18
C LYS A 17 -4.24 0.91 18.29
N VAL A 18 -3.59 1.35 17.20
CA VAL A 18 -2.80 2.58 17.20
C VAL A 18 -3.66 3.82 16.99
N LEU A 19 -4.74 3.69 16.21
CA LEU A 19 -5.65 4.74 15.79
C LEU A 19 -7.12 4.25 15.88
N PRO A 20 -7.65 4.00 17.09
CA PRO A 20 -8.97 3.39 17.30
C PRO A 20 -10.15 4.17 16.69
N HIS A 21 -9.97 5.46 16.43
CA HIS A 21 -11.01 6.33 15.88
C HIS A 21 -10.85 6.63 14.38
N ALA A 22 -9.85 6.04 13.71
CA ALA A 22 -9.62 6.29 12.29
C ALA A 22 -10.64 5.58 11.38
N MET A 23 -11.39 4.60 11.89
CA MET A 23 -12.43 3.84 11.16
C MET A 23 -11.93 3.29 9.80
N LEU A 24 -10.64 2.95 9.72
CA LEU A 24 -10.03 2.43 8.49
C LEU A 24 -10.33 0.94 8.36
N LYS A 25 -10.91 0.52 7.23
CA LYS A 25 -11.17 -0.88 6.91
C LYS A 25 -10.19 -1.44 5.90
N ALA A 26 -9.90 -2.74 6.01
CA ALA A 26 -9.10 -3.50 5.06
C ALA A 26 -9.50 -3.19 3.61
N LYS A 27 -10.81 -3.16 3.37
CA LYS A 27 -11.42 -2.65 2.14
C LYS A 27 -12.53 -1.65 2.46
N PRO A 28 -12.68 -0.58 1.66
CA PRO A 28 -11.84 -0.20 0.53
C PRO A 28 -10.58 0.61 0.91
N ASN A 29 -10.47 1.07 2.17
CA ASN A 29 -9.53 2.14 2.54
C ASN A 29 -8.06 1.71 2.49
N LEU A 30 -7.71 0.58 3.12
CA LEU A 30 -6.32 0.15 3.19
C LEU A 30 -5.84 -0.40 1.85
N GLU A 31 -6.71 -1.12 1.12
CA GLU A 31 -6.41 -1.61 -0.22
C GLU A 31 -6.03 -0.47 -1.19
N SER A 32 -6.83 0.61 -1.24
CA SER A 32 -6.57 1.72 -2.15
C SER A 32 -5.27 2.46 -1.81
N ARG A 33 -5.00 2.69 -0.51
CA ARG A 33 -3.76 3.35 -0.05
C ARG A 33 -2.52 2.52 -0.35
N ILE A 34 -2.56 1.22 -0.13
CA ILE A 34 -1.41 0.34 -0.43
C ILE A 34 -1.17 0.26 -1.94
N ARG A 35 -2.23 0.29 -2.76
CA ARG A 35 -2.10 0.36 -4.22
C ARG A 35 -1.41 1.65 -4.65
N ALA A 36 -1.85 2.80 -4.13
CA ALA A 36 -1.22 4.09 -4.41
C ALA A 36 0.27 4.09 -4.00
N LEU A 37 0.57 3.67 -2.76
CA LEU A 37 1.95 3.60 -2.25
C LEU A 37 2.85 2.69 -3.09
N LYS A 38 2.33 1.57 -3.61
CA LYS A 38 3.07 0.69 -4.52
C LYS A 38 3.38 1.37 -5.85
N MET A 39 2.43 2.15 -6.38
CA MET A 39 2.63 2.89 -7.63
C MET A 39 3.68 3.99 -7.45
N ASP A 40 3.55 4.80 -6.39
CA ASP A 40 4.52 5.84 -6.06
C ASP A 40 5.92 5.25 -5.85
N TRP A 41 6.00 4.13 -5.15
CA TRP A 41 7.27 3.45 -4.92
C TRP A 41 7.86 2.86 -6.20
N ALA A 42 7.04 2.33 -7.11
CA ALA A 42 7.51 1.86 -8.42
C ALA A 42 8.14 3.01 -9.22
N ILE A 43 7.53 4.20 -9.22
CA ILE A 43 8.08 5.39 -9.88
C ILE A 43 9.45 5.75 -9.29
N VAL A 44 9.56 5.84 -7.97
CA VAL A 44 10.83 6.17 -7.29
C VAL A 44 11.89 5.10 -7.56
N TYR A 45 11.50 3.82 -7.57
CA TYR A 45 12.40 2.71 -7.87
C TYR A 45 12.89 2.76 -9.32
N ASP A 46 12.01 3.05 -10.28
CA ASP A 46 12.36 3.18 -11.69
C ASP A 46 13.33 4.35 -11.91
N MET A 47 13.06 5.52 -11.31
CA MET A 47 13.97 6.67 -11.31
C MET A 47 15.36 6.31 -10.76
N ARG A 48 15.40 5.64 -9.60
CA ARG A 48 16.66 5.25 -8.95
C ARG A 48 17.42 4.19 -9.74
N SER A 49 16.72 3.25 -10.39
CA SER A 49 17.34 2.13 -11.11
C SER A 49 17.85 2.51 -12.50
N GLY A 50 17.67 3.76 -12.92
CA GLY A 50 18.09 4.23 -14.25
C GLY A 50 17.28 3.58 -15.38
N LYS A 51 16.21 2.85 -15.05
CA LYS A 51 15.23 2.41 -16.03
C LYS A 51 14.59 3.67 -16.58
N LYS A 52 14.61 3.84 -17.91
CA LYS A 52 13.75 4.84 -18.55
C LYS A 52 12.34 4.57 -18.04
N ILE A 53 11.73 5.59 -17.45
CA ILE A 53 10.28 5.59 -17.22
C ILE A 53 9.71 5.26 -18.60
N ALA A 54 9.08 4.10 -18.74
CA ALA A 54 8.35 3.79 -19.95
C ALA A 54 7.18 4.78 -19.94
N ALA A 55 7.44 5.95 -20.53
CA ALA A 55 6.43 6.96 -20.74
C ALA A 55 5.29 6.32 -21.51
N LEU A 56 4.09 6.59 -21.03
CA LEU A 56 2.84 6.46 -21.78
C LEU A 56 3.00 7.07 -23.18
#